data_AF-A0A7X8MBN4-F1
#
_entry.id   AF-A0A7X8MBN4-F1
#
_cell.length_a   1.000
_cell.length_b   1.000
_cell.length_c   1.000
_cell.angle_alpha   90.00
_cell.angle_beta   90.00
_cell.angle_gamma   90.00
#
_symmetry.space_group_name_H-M   'P 1'
#
loop_
_entity.id
_entity.type
_entity.pdbx_description
1 polymer ?
#
loop_
_entity_poly.entity_id
_entity_poly.type
_entity_poly.pdbx_seq_one_letter_code
_entity_poly.pdbx_strand_id
1 'polypeptide(L)'
;MAYEAILHGARGLLWWGSMLSSTKAAYWKAILSVTSEIAELEPYLVATEMKKQLTVEPMAFAASEPSRVAYSFRQHQNDYLFILSTTDNRQWVRVSGLGRLNGRVFYAIDTGRPHTVQQGRLLLPPQSEPHVLCTDRQWHLVEQNPYPPAWDRFGNHPLKEIENSRR
;
A
#
# COMPACT_ATOMS: atom_id res chain seq x y z
N MET A 1 -1.10 0.84 7.52
CA MET A 1 -1.51 -0.29 8.40
C MET A 1 -1.78 -1.63 7.71
N ALA A 2 -2.79 -1.79 6.83
CA ALA A 2 -3.13 -3.10 6.25
C ALA A 2 -1.99 -3.69 5.40
N TYR A 3 -1.43 -2.88 4.48
CA TYR A 3 -0.27 -3.25 3.69
C TYR A 3 1.00 -3.46 4.51
N GLU A 4 1.17 -2.74 5.62
CA GLU A 4 2.29 -2.96 6.53
C GLU A 4 2.18 -4.34 7.19
N ALA A 5 1.00 -4.74 7.65
CA ALA A 5 0.79 -6.08 8.18
C ALA A 5 1.12 -7.15 7.13
N ILE A 6 0.70 -6.95 5.87
CA ILE A 6 1.03 -7.84 4.74
C ILE A 6 2.54 -7.90 4.51
N LEU A 7 3.24 -6.76 4.51
CA LEU A 7 4.71 -6.68 4.39
C LEU A 7 5.42 -7.45 5.51
N HIS A 8 4.83 -7.48 6.70
CA HIS A 8 5.33 -8.25 7.85
C HIS A 8 4.85 -9.71 7.89
N GLY A 9 4.20 -10.19 6.84
CA GLY A 9 3.84 -11.61 6.66
C GLY A 9 2.44 -11.98 7.14
N ALA A 10 1.57 -11.01 7.39
CA ALA A 10 0.16 -11.30 7.66
C ALA A 10 -0.47 -12.01 6.45
N ARG A 11 -1.17 -13.11 6.71
CA ARG A 11 -1.90 -13.90 5.71
C ARG A 11 -3.42 -13.69 5.78
N GLY A 12 -3.87 -12.83 6.68
CA GLY A 12 -5.27 -12.48 6.89
C GLY A 12 -5.36 -11.21 7.72
N LEU A 13 -6.42 -10.45 7.49
CA LEU A 13 -6.73 -9.23 8.22
C LEU A 13 -8.10 -9.39 8.87
N LEU A 14 -8.20 -9.00 10.14
CA LEU A 14 -9.43 -9.05 10.91
C LEU A 14 -9.72 -7.66 11.49
N TRP A 15 -10.87 -7.09 11.17
CA TRP A 15 -11.34 -5.82 11.71
C TRP A 15 -12.24 -6.05 12.92
N TRP A 16 -11.64 -6.06 14.10
CA TRP A 16 -12.36 -6.21 15.37
C TRP A 16 -13.29 -5.01 15.64
N GLY A 17 -14.49 -5.28 16.15
CA GLY A 17 -15.47 -4.24 16.49
C GLY A 17 -16.30 -3.70 15.31
N SER A 18 -15.99 -4.11 14.08
CA SER A 18 -16.74 -3.72 12.87
C SER A 18 -18.20 -4.20 12.89
N MET A 19 -18.48 -5.32 13.58
CA MET A 19 -19.84 -5.83 13.84
C MET A 19 -20.71 -4.86 14.66
N LEU A 20 -20.09 -3.97 15.45
CA LEU A 20 -20.81 -3.02 16.30
C LEU A 20 -21.13 -1.71 15.58
N SER A 21 -20.63 -1.53 14.36
CA SER A 21 -20.84 -0.34 13.54
C SER A 21 -22.04 -0.49 12.61
N SER A 22 -22.77 0.61 12.38
CA SER A 22 -23.80 0.64 11.35
C SER A 22 -23.18 0.43 9.96
N THR A 23 -23.87 -0.28 9.07
CA THR A 23 -23.42 -0.44 7.67
C THR A 23 -23.40 0.88 6.89
N LYS A 24 -24.07 1.92 7.40
CA LYS A 24 -24.03 3.28 6.86
C LYS A 24 -22.88 4.12 7.41
N ALA A 25 -22.22 3.65 8.49
CA ALA A 25 -21.07 4.34 9.07
C ALA A 25 -19.97 4.45 8.02
N ALA A 26 -19.35 5.62 7.92
CA ALA A 26 -18.35 5.81 6.89
C ALA A 26 -17.08 4.96 7.18
N TYR A 27 -16.83 4.59 8.45
CA TYR A 27 -15.80 3.60 8.84
C TYR A 27 -16.04 2.23 8.19
N TRP A 28 -17.29 1.77 8.15
CA TRP A 28 -17.64 0.51 7.51
C TRP A 28 -17.35 0.55 6.01
N LYS A 29 -17.66 1.69 5.35
CA LYS A 29 -17.31 1.90 3.94
C LYS A 29 -15.80 1.89 3.70
N ALA A 30 -15.02 2.49 4.60
CA ALA A 30 -13.56 2.47 4.52
C ALA A 30 -12.99 1.06 4.64
N ILE A 31 -13.51 0.22 5.56
CA ILE A 31 -13.13 -1.19 5.65
C ILE A 31 -13.48 -1.92 4.35
N LEU A 32 -14.71 -1.74 3.86
CA LEU A 32 -15.14 -2.41 2.63
C LEU A 32 -14.26 -2.03 1.44
N SER A 33 -13.91 -0.74 1.29
CA SER A 33 -13.02 -0.25 0.23
C SER A 33 -11.64 -0.91 0.30
N VAL A 34 -11.00 -0.92 1.47
CA VAL A 34 -9.70 -1.59 1.66
C VAL A 34 -9.81 -3.10 1.44
N THR A 35 -10.91 -3.72 1.87
CA THR A 35 -11.11 -5.17 1.71
C THR A 35 -11.33 -5.54 0.25
N SER A 36 -12.10 -4.75 -0.52
CA SER A 36 -12.26 -4.97 -1.96
C SER A 36 -10.94 -4.79 -2.70
N GLU A 37 -10.16 -3.77 -2.36
CA GLU A 37 -8.84 -3.54 -2.95
C GLU A 37 -7.90 -4.73 -2.69
N ILE A 38 -7.86 -5.23 -1.45
CA ILE A 38 -7.03 -6.39 -1.10
C ILE A 38 -7.55 -7.68 -1.76
N ALA A 39 -8.86 -7.84 -1.89
CA ALA A 39 -9.46 -9.01 -2.55
C ALA A 39 -9.12 -9.06 -4.03
N GLU A 40 -9.13 -7.93 -4.73
CA GLU A 40 -8.69 -7.86 -6.12
C GLU A 40 -7.18 -8.16 -6.27
N LEU A 41 -6.37 -7.86 -5.25
CA LEU A 41 -4.95 -8.21 -5.20
C LEU A 41 -4.67 -9.65 -4.74
N GLU A 42 -5.69 -10.41 -4.34
CA GLU A 42 -5.54 -11.78 -3.84
C GLU A 42 -4.64 -12.66 -4.73
N PRO A 43 -4.78 -12.69 -6.08
CA PRO A 43 -3.95 -13.54 -6.92
C PRO A 43 -2.45 -13.28 -6.79
N TYR A 44 -2.07 -12.01 -6.54
CA TYR A 44 -0.69 -11.62 -6.30
C TYR A 44 -0.27 -11.92 -4.86
N LEU A 45 -1.15 -11.68 -3.88
CA LEU A 45 -0.86 -11.85 -2.45
C LEU A 45 -0.71 -13.32 -2.04
N VAL A 46 -1.31 -14.25 -2.77
CA VAL A 46 -1.09 -15.70 -2.59
C VAL A 46 0.13 -16.21 -3.36
N ALA A 47 0.59 -15.48 -4.38
CA ALA A 47 1.75 -15.86 -5.17
C ALA A 47 3.04 -15.85 -4.34
N THR A 48 4.00 -16.70 -4.73
CA THR A 48 5.31 -16.77 -4.05
C THR A 48 6.06 -15.46 -4.22
N GLU A 49 6.61 -14.97 -3.11
CA GLU A 49 7.41 -13.75 -3.11
C GLU A 49 8.76 -13.96 -3.79
N MET A 50 9.11 -13.06 -4.71
CA MET A 50 10.34 -13.08 -5.49
C MET A 50 11.51 -12.50 -4.68
N LYS A 51 11.86 -13.16 -3.58
CA LYS A 51 12.93 -12.73 -2.68
C LYS A 51 14.27 -12.72 -3.43
N LYS A 52 15.10 -11.69 -3.17
CA LYS A 52 16.49 -11.51 -3.67
C LYS A 52 16.68 -10.99 -5.10
N GLN A 53 15.61 -10.58 -5.80
CA GLN A 53 15.77 -9.99 -7.15
C GLN A 53 16.00 -8.48 -7.13
N LEU A 54 15.65 -7.81 -6.03
CA LEU A 54 15.63 -6.36 -5.95
C LEU A 54 16.56 -5.84 -4.86
N THR A 55 17.22 -4.73 -5.18
CA THR A 55 17.95 -3.90 -4.23
C THR A 55 17.12 -2.64 -4.01
N VAL A 56 16.68 -2.42 -2.77
CA VAL A 56 15.83 -1.28 -2.39
C VAL A 56 16.61 -0.40 -1.43
N GLU A 57 16.88 0.83 -1.84
CA GLU A 57 17.74 1.77 -1.12
C GLU A 57 17.02 3.11 -0.97
N PRO A 58 16.80 3.61 0.26
CA PRO A 58 16.35 4.97 0.44
C PRO A 58 17.49 5.93 0.11
N MET A 59 17.15 6.98 -0.62
CA MET A 59 18.03 8.07 -0.97
C MET A 59 17.94 9.11 0.14
N ALA A 60 18.88 9.04 1.08
CA ALA A 60 19.09 10.11 2.05
C ALA A 60 19.70 11.34 1.35
N PHE A 61 19.13 12.51 1.60
CA PHE A 61 19.74 13.79 1.26
C PHE A 61 20.36 14.38 2.55
N ALA A 62 21.64 14.74 2.50
CA ALA A 62 22.46 15.15 3.66
C ALA A 62 22.65 14.03 4.72
N ALA A 63 23.26 14.38 5.86
CA ALA A 63 23.77 13.48 6.93
C ALA A 63 22.71 12.63 7.68
N SER A 64 21.58 12.31 7.05
CA SER A 64 20.58 11.39 7.57
C SER A 64 20.99 9.95 7.29
N GLU A 65 20.78 9.07 8.27
CA GLU A 65 20.96 7.64 8.06
C GLU A 65 19.91 7.09 7.07
N PRO A 66 20.29 6.16 6.19
CA PRO A 66 19.33 5.46 5.34
C PRO A 66 18.26 4.77 6.21
N SER A 67 16.98 5.05 5.95
CA SER A 67 15.90 4.42 6.70
C SER A 67 15.77 2.92 6.41
N ARG A 68 15.13 2.18 7.31
CA ARG A 68 14.77 0.78 7.01
C ARG A 68 13.62 0.76 6.02
N VAL A 69 13.72 -0.13 5.03
CA VAL A 69 12.70 -0.34 4.00
C VAL A 69 12.21 -1.78 4.07
N ALA A 70 10.90 -1.96 4.13
CA ALA A 70 10.23 -3.24 3.97
C ALA A 70 9.61 -3.28 2.58
N TYR A 71 9.76 -4.39 1.86
CA TYR A 71 9.13 -4.56 0.56
C TYR A 71 8.66 -5.99 0.35
N SER A 72 7.70 -6.14 -0.55
CA SER A 72 7.23 -7.42 -1.10
C SER A 72 7.11 -7.27 -2.60
N PHE A 73 7.75 -8.17 -3.35
CA PHE A 73 7.67 -8.21 -4.81
C PHE A 73 7.15 -9.57 -5.27
N ARG A 74 6.04 -9.56 -6.00
CA ARG A 74 5.32 -10.79 -6.38
C ARG A 74 4.90 -10.72 -7.84
N GLN A 75 4.87 -11.88 -8.48
CA GLN A 75 4.44 -12.03 -9.86
C GLN A 75 3.24 -12.97 -9.91
N HIS A 76 2.22 -12.58 -10.66
CA HIS A 76 1.10 -13.42 -11.05
C HIS A 76 0.95 -13.36 -12.56
N GLN A 77 1.06 -14.51 -13.23
CA GLN A 77 1.10 -14.58 -14.70
C GLN A 77 2.20 -13.68 -15.30
N ASN A 78 1.84 -12.64 -16.05
CA ASN A 78 2.76 -11.68 -16.66
C ASN A 78 2.72 -10.30 -15.97
N ASP A 79 2.10 -10.21 -14.80
CA ASP A 79 1.95 -8.99 -14.04
C ASP A 79 2.62 -9.07 -12.67
N TYR A 80 2.97 -7.90 -12.16
CA TYR A 80 3.77 -7.74 -10.96
C TYR A 80 3.06 -6.84 -9.96
N LEU A 81 3.08 -7.25 -8.70
CA LEU A 81 2.70 -6.46 -7.55
C LEU A 81 3.97 -6.10 -6.77
N PHE A 82 4.13 -4.82 -6.48
CA PHE A 82 5.21 -4.31 -5.67
C PHE A 82 4.65 -3.47 -4.53
N ILE A 83 4.88 -3.93 -3.30
CA ILE A 83 4.51 -3.22 -2.07
C ILE A 83 5.79 -2.77 -1.40
N LEU A 84 5.87 -1.50 -1.00
CA LEU A 84 7.05 -0.94 -0.34
C LEU A 84 6.64 0.04 0.76
N SER A 85 7.24 -0.08 1.93
CA SER A 85 7.06 0.85 3.04
C SER A 85 8.41 1.28 3.61
N THR A 86 8.56 2.58 3.91
CA THR A 86 9.74 3.14 4.53
C THR A 86 9.43 3.62 5.95
N THR A 87 10.41 3.51 6.86
CA THR A 87 10.25 4.10 8.20
C THR A 87 10.31 5.63 8.16
N ASP A 88 11.12 6.19 7.25
CA ASP A 88 11.16 7.63 7.00
C ASP A 88 10.40 7.93 5.70
N ASN A 89 9.27 8.63 5.84
CA ASN A 89 8.39 9.01 4.74
C ASN A 89 8.85 10.25 3.96
N ARG A 90 10.03 10.80 4.28
CA ARG A 90 10.60 11.99 3.64
C ARG A 90 11.69 11.66 2.62
N GLN A 91 12.08 10.39 2.52
CA GLN A 91 13.16 9.93 1.65
C GLN A 91 12.61 9.41 0.32
N TRP A 92 13.31 9.72 -0.77
CA TRP A 92 13.08 9.05 -2.05
C TRP A 92 13.57 7.61 -1.94
N VAL A 93 12.98 6.69 -2.71
CA VAL A 93 13.42 5.30 -2.69
C VAL A 93 13.81 4.85 -4.09
N ARG A 94 15.02 4.31 -4.19
CA ARG A 94 15.54 3.70 -5.41
C ARG A 94 15.36 2.19 -5.32
N VAL A 95 14.69 1.64 -6.32
CA VAL A 95 14.58 0.19 -6.51
C VAL A 95 15.41 -0.18 -7.72
N SER A 96 16.34 -1.11 -7.55
CA SER A 96 17.23 -1.62 -8.60
C SER A 96 17.06 -3.13 -8.74
N GLY A 97 17.54 -3.71 -9.84
CA GLY A 97 17.36 -5.15 -10.15
C GLY A 97 16.18 -5.44 -11.07
N LEU A 98 15.51 -4.40 -11.59
CA LEU A 98 14.36 -4.50 -12.49
C LEU A 98 14.76 -4.59 -13.97
N GLY A 99 15.97 -5.05 -14.29
CA GLY A 99 16.51 -5.03 -15.67
C GLY A 99 15.63 -5.74 -16.69
N ARG A 100 14.99 -6.84 -16.29
CA ARG A 100 14.05 -7.61 -17.14
C ARG A 100 12.72 -6.90 -17.38
N LEU A 101 12.42 -5.87 -16.59
CA LEU A 101 11.18 -5.10 -16.63
C LEU A 101 11.38 -3.72 -17.22
N ASN A 102 12.51 -3.46 -17.88
CA ASN A 102 12.77 -2.18 -18.54
C ASN A 102 11.65 -1.80 -19.51
N GLY A 103 11.15 -0.57 -19.39
CA GLY A 103 10.01 -0.07 -20.17
C GLY A 103 8.64 -0.51 -19.64
N ARG A 104 8.57 -1.42 -18.67
CA ARG A 104 7.31 -1.77 -18.00
C ARG A 104 6.84 -0.59 -17.15
N VAL A 105 5.54 -0.35 -17.15
CA VAL A 105 4.89 0.67 -16.34
C VAL A 105 4.24 0.00 -15.14
N PHE A 106 4.51 0.54 -13.96
CA PHE A 106 3.82 0.25 -12.73
C PHE A 106 2.84 1.39 -12.43
N TYR A 107 1.61 1.08 -12.05
CA TYR A 107 0.61 2.05 -11.63
C TYR A 107 0.45 1.97 -10.13
N ALA A 108 0.54 3.12 -9.45
CA ALA A 108 0.20 3.20 -8.04
C ALA A 108 -1.31 3.01 -7.86
N ILE A 109 -1.72 2.11 -6.98
CA ILE A 109 -3.14 1.73 -6.81
C ILE A 109 -3.96 2.89 -6.24
N ASP A 110 -3.37 3.66 -5.33
CA ASP A 110 -4.01 4.78 -4.62
C ASP A 110 -4.26 6.02 -5.49
N THR A 111 -3.46 6.22 -6.53
CA THR A 111 -3.44 7.46 -7.32
C THR A 111 -3.54 7.22 -8.82
N GLY A 112 -3.40 5.98 -9.27
CA GLY A 112 -3.26 5.62 -10.68
C GLY A 112 -1.97 6.15 -11.33
N ARG A 113 -1.03 6.71 -10.53
CA ARG A 113 0.15 7.39 -11.05
C ARG A 113 1.09 6.37 -11.72
N PRO A 114 1.55 6.62 -12.97
CA PRO A 114 2.49 5.73 -13.64
C PRO A 114 3.93 5.93 -13.14
N HIS A 115 4.62 4.82 -12.97
CA HIS A 115 6.05 4.70 -12.64
C HIS A 115 6.69 3.74 -13.63
N THR A 116 7.45 4.28 -14.58
CA THR A 116 8.12 3.47 -15.61
C THR A 116 9.47 2.99 -15.13
N VAL A 117 9.78 1.70 -15.32
CA VAL A 117 11.11 1.16 -15.09
C VAL A 117 12.07 1.68 -16.16
N GLN A 118 13.12 2.37 -15.73
CA GLN A 118 14.16 2.92 -16.60
C GLN A 118 15.53 2.43 -16.14
N GLN A 119 16.34 1.92 -17.06
CA GLN A 119 17.70 1.44 -16.76
C GLN A 119 17.77 0.38 -15.63
N GLY A 120 16.75 -0.46 -15.54
CA GLY A 120 16.59 -1.52 -14.54
C GLY A 120 16.26 -0.97 -13.16
N ARG A 121 15.74 0.26 -13.09
CA ARG A 121 15.49 1.00 -11.86
C ARG A 121 14.12 1.65 -11.86
N LEU A 122 13.59 1.83 -10.66
CA LEU A 122 12.37 2.58 -10.40
C LEU A 122 12.67 3.56 -9.25
N LEU A 123 12.25 4.81 -9.43
CA LEU A 123 12.43 5.87 -8.45
C LEU A 123 11.08 6.27 -7.88
N LEU A 124 10.93 6.12 -6.56
CA LEU A 124 9.70 6.37 -5.84
C LEU A 124 9.79 7.64 -5.00
N PRO A 125 8.79 8.54 -5.09
CA PRO A 125 8.78 9.76 -4.29
C PRO A 125 8.48 9.44 -2.83
N PRO A 126 8.85 10.34 -1.90
CA PRO A 126 8.47 10.20 -0.50
C PRO A 126 6.94 10.21 -0.34
N GLN A 127 6.40 9.35 0.52
CA GLN A 127 4.97 9.32 0.87
C GLN A 127 4.71 8.70 2.25
N SER A 128 3.58 9.07 2.87
CA SER A 128 3.21 8.63 4.22
C SER A 128 2.66 7.21 4.30
N GLU A 129 2.07 6.70 3.22
CA GLU A 129 1.53 5.35 3.13
C GLU A 129 2.49 4.41 2.39
N PRO A 130 2.33 3.08 2.50
CA PRO A 130 3.08 2.16 1.66
C PRO A 130 2.81 2.38 0.16
N HIS A 131 3.84 2.35 -0.67
CA HIS A 131 3.67 2.29 -2.12
C HIS A 131 3.09 0.93 -2.48
N VAL A 132 1.96 0.93 -3.17
CA VAL A 132 1.36 -0.29 -3.71
C VAL A 132 1.25 -0.09 -5.21
N LEU A 133 2.08 -0.80 -5.96
CA LEU A 133 2.22 -0.65 -7.40
C LEU A 133 1.88 -1.95 -8.11
N CYS A 134 1.09 -1.88 -9.18
CA CYS A 134 0.76 -3.02 -10.01
C CYS A 134 1.05 -2.74 -11.48
N THR A 135 1.42 -3.74 -12.27
CA THR A 135 1.58 -3.60 -13.72
C THR A 135 0.32 -3.87 -14.52
N ASP A 136 -0.65 -4.56 -13.91
CA ASP A 136 -1.98 -4.69 -14.49
C ASP A 136 -2.66 -3.31 -14.47
N ARG A 137 -3.60 -3.11 -15.41
CA ARG A 137 -4.22 -1.84 -15.82
C ARG A 137 -4.54 -0.88 -14.67
N GLN A 138 -4.74 0.39 -15.05
CA GLN A 138 -5.28 1.46 -14.20
C GLN A 138 -6.41 0.93 -13.31
N TRP A 139 -6.08 0.70 -12.05
CA TRP A 139 -7.02 0.29 -11.03
C TRP A 139 -8.11 1.36 -10.96
N HIS A 140 -9.37 0.95 -11.15
CA HIS A 140 -10.49 1.85 -10.94
C HIS A 140 -10.59 2.06 -9.44
N LEU A 141 -10.08 3.20 -8.98
CA LEU A 141 -10.18 3.65 -7.60
C LEU A 141 -11.60 3.39 -7.09
N VAL A 142 -11.73 2.49 -6.12
CA VAL A 142 -12.84 2.58 -5.19
C VAL A 142 -12.66 3.95 -4.53
N GLU A 143 -13.67 4.82 -4.64
CA GLU A 143 -13.69 6.21 -4.19
C GLU A 143 -12.61 6.56 -3.15
N GLN A 144 -11.84 7.64 -3.40
CA GLN A 144 -10.87 8.19 -2.45
C GLN A 144 -11.44 8.11 -1.04
N ASN A 145 -10.81 7.28 -0.21
CA ASN A 145 -11.28 7.04 1.14
C ASN A 145 -11.35 8.39 1.86
N PRO A 146 -12.54 8.88 2.27
CA PRO A 146 -12.69 10.23 2.83
C PRO A 146 -12.07 10.36 4.23
N TYR A 147 -11.44 9.31 4.74
CA TYR A 147 -10.82 9.29 6.06
C TYR A 147 -9.36 9.74 6.03
N PRO A 148 -8.93 10.50 7.06
CA PRO A 148 -7.53 10.90 7.17
C PRO A 148 -6.62 9.68 7.35
N PRO A 149 -5.36 9.77 6.88
CA PRO A 149 -4.35 8.68 6.91
C PRO A 149 -3.99 8.19 8.33
N ALA A 150 -4.46 8.87 9.39
CA ALA A 150 -4.28 8.44 10.76
C ALA A 150 -5.60 8.53 11.54
N TRP A 151 -5.98 7.43 12.19
CA TRP A 151 -6.98 7.44 13.25
C TRP A 151 -6.35 8.06 14.50
N ASP A 152 -6.75 9.27 14.86
CA ASP A 152 -6.35 9.86 16.13
C ASP A 152 -7.32 9.42 17.25
N ARG A 153 -6.81 9.31 18.48
CA ARG A 153 -7.60 8.87 19.64
C ARG A 153 -8.67 9.87 20.08
N PHE A 154 -8.75 11.06 19.47
CA PHE A 154 -9.45 12.21 20.08
C PHE A 154 -10.43 12.92 19.14
N GLY A 155 -10.18 12.99 17.84
CA GLY A 155 -10.96 13.76 16.87
C GLY A 155 -11.86 12.88 16.01
N ASN A 156 -11.27 11.91 15.31
CA ASN A 156 -11.86 11.20 14.17
C ASN A 156 -12.12 9.70 14.46
N HIS A 157 -12.37 9.35 15.72
CA HIS A 157 -12.54 7.96 16.14
C HIS A 157 -13.91 7.40 15.72
N PRO A 158 -13.98 6.21 15.10
CA PRO A 158 -15.23 5.63 14.58
C PRO A 158 -16.29 5.35 15.67
N LEU A 159 -15.89 5.23 16.93
CA LEU A 159 -16.83 5.08 18.05
C LEU A 159 -17.68 6.34 18.32
N LYS A 160 -17.27 7.53 17.88
CA LYS A 160 -18.11 8.74 18.01
C LYS A 160 -19.39 8.64 17.19
N GLU A 161 -19.35 7.98 16.03
CA GLU A 161 -20.56 7.73 15.23
C GLU A 161 -21.53 6.78 15.94
N ILE A 162 -21.01 5.80 16.68
CA ILE A 162 -21.82 4.87 17.48
C ILE A 162 -22.51 5.60 18.64
N GLU A 163 -21.80 6.49 19.34
CA GLU A 163 -22.37 7.32 20.42
C GLU A 163 -23.50 8.25 19.93
N ASN A 164 -23.33 8.85 18.75
CA ASN A 164 -24.33 9.76 18.18
C ASN A 164 -25.56 9.03 17.59
N SER A 165 -25.41 7.78 17.14
CA SER A 165 -26.53 6.97 16.62
C SER A 165 -27.47 6.42 17.69
N ARG A 166 -27.13 6.56 18.97
CA ARG A 166 -27.93 6.13 20.13
C ARG A 166 -28.72 7.26 20.80
N ARG A 167 -28.72 8.46 20.23
CA ARG A 167 -29.54 9.60 20.69
C ARG A 167 -30.75 9.82 19.78
#